data_AF-A0A962YDQ6-F1
#
_entry.id   AF-A0A962YDQ6-F1
#
_cell.length_a   1.000
_cell.length_b   1.000
_cell.length_c   1.000
_cell.angle_alpha   90.00
_cell.angle_beta   90.00
_cell.angle_gamma   90.00
#
_symmetry.space_group_name_H-M   'P 1'
#
loop_
_entity.id
_entity.type
_entity.pdbx_description
1 polymer ?
#
loop_
_entity_poly.entity_id
_entity_poly.type
_entity_poly.pdbx_seq_one_letter_code
_entity_poly.pdbx_strand_id
1 'polypeptide(L)'
;MQTVDAITVADLRQIARRKLPKAVFDFIDGGAEEEITLRANMADFDAILLKQRILTNVAHTELGRDILGSAAAAPLMIGPTGLANLA
;
A
#
# COMPACT_ATOMS: atom_id res chain seq x y z
N MET A 1 18.70 -5.27 -9.75
CA MET A 1 17.28 -4.87 -9.62
C MET A 1 17.24 -3.37 -9.87
N GLN A 2 16.69 -2.91 -10.99
CA GLN A 2 16.59 -1.46 -11.24
C GLN A 2 15.66 -0.86 -10.19
N THR A 3 16.14 0.13 -9.45
CA THR A 3 15.31 0.89 -8.51
C THR A 3 14.31 1.72 -9.30
N VAL A 4 13.03 1.51 -9.02
CA VAL A 4 11.95 2.30 -9.59
C VAL A 4 11.88 3.61 -8.83
N ASP A 5 11.99 4.73 -9.52
CA ASP A 5 11.98 6.06 -8.91
C ASP A 5 10.54 6.46 -8.58
N ALA A 6 10.10 6.10 -7.37
CA ALA A 6 8.75 6.32 -6.84
C ALA A 6 8.85 6.85 -5.41
N ILE A 7 8.15 7.96 -5.15
CA ILE A 7 8.14 8.61 -3.84
C ILE A 7 6.92 8.13 -3.03
N THR A 8 5.84 7.78 -3.73
CA THR A 8 4.58 7.33 -3.16
C THR A 8 4.11 6.01 -3.76
N VAL A 9 3.18 5.32 -3.08
CA VAL A 9 2.52 4.13 -3.63
C VAL A 9 1.72 4.47 -4.89
N ALA A 10 1.18 5.70 -4.98
CA ALA A 10 0.50 6.18 -6.19
C ALA A 10 1.46 6.28 -7.39
N ASP A 11 2.72 6.63 -7.17
CA ASP A 11 3.74 6.64 -8.23
C ASP A 11 4.00 5.23 -8.75
N LEU A 12 4.09 4.23 -7.86
CA LEU A 12 4.20 2.82 -8.24
C LEU A 12 3.03 2.38 -9.12
N ARG A 13 1.80 2.76 -8.77
CA ARG A 13 0.60 2.50 -9.58
C ARG A 13 0.70 3.14 -10.97
N GLN A 14 1.15 4.39 -11.07
CA GLN A 14 1.32 5.07 -12.37
C GLN A 14 2.39 4.42 -13.23
N ILE A 15 3.50 3.99 -12.62
CA ILE A 15 4.57 3.28 -13.31
C ILE A 15 4.07 1.93 -13.82
N ALA A 16 3.31 1.19 -13.01
CA ALA A 16 2.69 -0.07 -13.42
C ALA A 16 1.72 0.14 -14.59
N ARG A 17 0.86 1.17 -14.55
CA ARG A 17 -0.07 1.52 -15.63
C ARG A 17 0.62 1.77 -16.96
N ARG A 18 1.84 2.35 -16.94
CA ARG A 18 2.62 2.63 -18.15
C ARG A 18 3.36 1.38 -18.68
N LYS A 19 3.70 0.44 -17.82
CA LYS A 19 4.52 -0.73 -18.15
C LYS A 19 3.72 -1.99 -18.49
N LEU A 20 2.56 -2.18 -17.86
CA LEU A 20 1.77 -3.40 -17.99
C LEU A 20 0.80 -3.32 -19.18
N PRO A 21 0.52 -4.45 -19.86
CA PRO A 21 -0.62 -4.54 -20.76
C PRO A 21 -1.91 -4.14 -20.05
N LYS A 22 -2.80 -3.43 -20.75
CA LYS A 22 -4.04 -2.90 -20.15
C LYS A 22 -4.84 -3.95 -19.39
N ALA A 23 -5.03 -5.13 -19.96
CA ALA A 23 -5.79 -6.21 -19.32
C ALA A 23 -5.16 -6.69 -18.00
N VAL A 24 -3.82 -6.71 -17.92
CA VAL A 24 -3.10 -7.08 -16.69
C VAL A 24 -3.23 -5.97 -15.65
N PHE A 25 -3.06 -4.71 -16.05
CA PHE A 25 -3.23 -3.59 -15.14
C PHE A 25 -4.65 -3.51 -14.58
N ASP A 26 -5.67 -3.62 -15.44
CA ASP A 26 -7.07 -3.57 -15.02
C ASP A 26 -7.44 -4.75 -14.11
N PHE A 27 -6.85 -5.94 -14.30
CA PHE A 27 -7.05 -7.09 -13.42
C PHE A 27 -6.50 -6.85 -12.00
N ILE A 28 -5.34 -6.19 -11.89
CA ILE A 28 -4.66 -5.97 -10.60
C ILE A 28 -5.22 -4.74 -9.87
N ASP A 29 -5.47 -3.65 -10.59
CA ASP A 29 -5.85 -2.35 -10.04
C ASP A 29 -7.38 -2.21 -9.85
N GLY A 30 -8.17 -2.97 -10.61
CA GLY A 30 -9.61 -2.85 -10.65
C GLY A 30 -10.34 -3.46 -9.45
N GLY A 31 -11.55 -2.97 -9.21
CA GLY A 31 -12.50 -3.46 -8.21
C GLY A 31 -13.74 -4.11 -8.81
N ALA A 32 -14.69 -4.49 -7.95
CA ALA A 32 -15.97 -5.05 -8.38
C ALA A 32 -16.90 -3.96 -8.94
N GLU A 33 -17.58 -4.28 -10.05
CA GLU A 33 -18.62 -3.45 -10.69
C GLU A 33 -18.19 -1.98 -10.85
N GLU A 34 -18.91 -1.04 -10.22
CA GLU A 34 -18.64 0.39 -10.27
C GLU A 34 -17.52 0.85 -9.32
N GLU A 35 -16.85 -0.08 -8.64
CA GLU A 35 -15.71 0.15 -7.74
C GLU A 35 -16.03 1.09 -6.55
N ILE A 36 -17.29 1.14 -6.13
CA ILE A 36 -17.76 2.01 -5.04
C ILE A 36 -17.00 1.67 -3.75
N THR A 37 -16.91 0.38 -3.39
CA THR A 37 -16.18 -0.07 -2.19
C THR A 37 -14.69 0.21 -2.28
N LEU A 38 -14.09 0.09 -3.47
CA LEU A 38 -12.66 0.40 -3.66
C LEU A 38 -12.38 1.87 -3.35
N ARG A 39 -13.22 2.79 -3.85
CA ARG A 39 -13.11 4.23 -3.53
C ARG A 39 -13.43 4.53 -2.07
N ALA A 40 -14.44 3.86 -1.50
CA ALA A 40 -14.80 4.03 -0.09
C ALA A 40 -13.66 3.65 0.86
N ASN A 41 -12.96 2.53 0.61
CA ASN A 41 -11.81 2.11 1.41
C ASN A 41 -10.73 3.20 1.51
N MET A 42 -10.47 3.93 0.42
CA MET A 42 -9.50 5.04 0.45
C MET A 42 -10.05 6.26 1.17
N ALA A 43 -11.31 6.62 0.90
CA ALA A 43 -11.97 7.74 1.55
C ALA A 43 -12.05 7.58 3.08
N ASP A 44 -12.24 6.35 3.57
CA ASP A 44 -12.27 6.04 5.00
C ASP A 44 -10.94 6.35 5.69
N PHE A 45 -9.81 6.08 5.03
CA PHE A 45 -8.49 6.45 5.56
C PHE A 45 -8.25 7.97 5.49
N ASP A 46 -8.68 8.64 4.43
CA ASP A 46 -8.56 10.10 4.29
C ASP A 46 -9.36 10.85 5.38
N ALA A 47 -10.45 10.25 5.86
CA ALA A 47 -11.25 10.81 6.94
C ALA A 47 -10.56 10.71 8.33
N ILE A 48 -9.54 9.86 8.49
CA ILE A 48 -8.82 9.68 9.76
C ILE A 48 -7.69 10.72 9.88
N LEU A 49 -7.87 11.67 10.78
CA LEU A 49 -6.87 12.69 11.07
C LEU A 49 -5.92 12.26 12.19
N LEU A 50 -4.62 12.42 11.97
CA LEU A 50 -3.62 12.25 13.00
C LEU A 50 -3.59 13.46 13.94
N LYS A 51 -3.79 13.22 15.24
CA LYS A 51 -3.62 14.26 16.26
C LYS A 51 -2.14 14.49 16.51
N GLN A 52 -1.63 15.65 16.09
CA GLN A 52 -0.25 16.05 16.37
C GLN A 52 0.00 16.08 17.89
N ARG A 53 1.08 15.44 18.31
CA ARG A 53 1.59 15.50 19.70
C ARG A 53 2.91 16.26 19.70
N ILE A 54 2.95 17.38 20.41
CA ILE A 54 4.14 18.22 20.53
C ILE A 54 4.91 17.90 21.82
N LEU A 55 6.16 18.37 21.90
CA LEU A 55 7.05 18.19 23.06
C LEU A 55 7.20 16.71 23.48
N THR A 56 7.10 15.80 22.52
CA THR A 56 7.26 14.35 22.72
C THR A 56 8.64 13.95 22.17
N ASN A 57 9.45 13.28 22.99
CA ASN A 57 10.75 12.78 22.53
C ASN A 57 10.53 11.58 21.58
N VAL A 58 10.92 11.75 20.32
CA VAL A 58 10.84 10.74 19.26
C VAL A 58 12.23 10.42 18.67
N ALA A 59 13.30 10.66 19.44
CA ALA A 59 14.67 10.39 18.99
C ALA A 59 14.91 8.92 18.60
N HIS A 60 14.12 8.01 19.18
CA HIS A 60 14.10 6.59 18.83
C HIS A 60 12.66 6.17 18.56
N THR A 61 12.42 5.65 17.36
CA THR A 61 11.14 5.09 16.93
C THR A 61 11.40 3.75 16.26
N GLU A 62 10.69 2.73 16.68
CA GLU A 62 10.82 1.38 16.15
C GLU A 62 9.49 0.94 15.52
N LEU A 63 9.58 0.33 14.35
CA LEU A 63 8.43 -0.27 13.65
C LEU A 63 8.32 -1.77 13.91
N GLY A 64 9.37 -2.40 14.45
CA GLY A 64 9.42 -3.83 14.68
C GLY A 64 8.29 -4.31 15.59
N ARG A 65 7.62 -5.39 15.18
CA ARG A 65 6.53 -6.00 15.97
C ARG A 65 6.38 -7.48 15.67
N ASP A 66 5.94 -8.23 16.67
CA ASP A 66 5.50 -9.61 16.44
C ASP A 66 4.12 -9.62 15.76
N ILE A 67 4.01 -10.32 14.64
CA ILE A 67 2.77 -10.59 13.93
C ILE A 67 2.54 -12.10 14.03
N LEU A 68 1.44 -12.51 14.68
CA LEU A 68 1.08 -13.93 14.88
C LEU A 68 2.22 -14.75 15.53
N GLY A 69 2.97 -14.16 16.46
CA GLY A 69 4.07 -14.81 17.17
C GLY A 69 5.40 -14.86 16.41
N SER A 70 5.50 -14.24 15.23
CA SER A 70 6.73 -14.13 14.45
C SER A 70 7.21 -12.69 14.39
N ALA A 71 8.52 -12.47 14.58
CA ALA A 71 9.11 -11.15 14.49
C ALA A 71 9.01 -10.57 13.07
N ALA A 72 8.48 -9.36 12.95
CA ALA A 72 8.43 -8.58 11.72
C ALA A 72 9.15 -7.22 11.91
N ALA A 73 9.82 -6.75 10.86
CA ALA A 73 10.57 -5.49 10.89
C ALA A 73 9.66 -4.24 10.90
N ALA A 74 8.39 -4.40 10.52
CA ALA A 74 7.36 -3.36 10.50
C ALA A 74 5.98 -3.99 10.76
N PRO A 75 4.95 -3.23 11.19
CA PRO A 75 3.61 -3.76 11.44
C PRO A 75 2.82 -3.89 10.12
N LEU A 76 3.43 -4.50 9.11
CA LEU A 76 2.92 -4.60 7.74
C LEU A 76 3.15 -6.01 7.22
N MET A 77 2.26 -6.47 6.34
CA MET A 77 2.38 -7.76 5.66
C MET A 77 1.90 -7.66 4.21
N ILE A 78 2.41 -8.54 3.35
CA ILE A 78 1.89 -8.69 1.99
C ILE A 78 0.62 -9.53 2.06
N GLY A 79 -0.50 -8.96 1.65
CA GLY A 79 -1.76 -9.70 1.51
C GLY A 79 -1.64 -10.79 0.44
N PRO A 80 -2.34 -11.94 0.60
CA PRO A 80 -2.33 -12.98 -0.42
C PRO A 80 -2.94 -12.43 -1.72
N THR A 81 -2.17 -12.52 -2.81
CA THR A 81 -2.57 -12.03 -4.14
C THR A 81 -2.55 -13.18 -5.13
N GLY A 82 -3.66 -13.40 -5.83
CA GLY A 82 -3.72 -14.37 -6.93
C GLY A 82 -2.97 -13.85 -8.14
N LEU A 83 -2.33 -14.76 -8.90
CA LEU A 83 -1.67 -14.44 -10.18
C LEU A 83 -0.62 -13.31 -10.10
N ALA A 84 0.12 -13.23 -8.98
CA ALA A 84 1.16 -12.21 -8.77
C ALA A 84 2.29 -12.24 -9.83
N ASN A 85 2.44 -13.34 -10.58
CA ASN A 85 3.42 -13.46 -11.66
C ASN A 85 3.01 -12.76 -12.97
N LEU A 86 1.84 -12.12 -13.03
CA LEU A 86 1.43 -11.31 -14.18
C LEU A 86 2.14 -9.95 -14.25
N ALA A 87 2.74 -9.49 -13.15
CA ALA A 87 3.34 -8.15 -13.01
C ALA A 87 4.85 -8.17 -12.80
#